data_AF-A0A074IYY9-F1
#
_entry.id   AF-A0A074IYY9-F1
#
_cell.length_a   1.000
_cell.length_b   1.000
_cell.length_c   1.000
_cell.angle_alpha   90.00
_cell.angle_beta   90.00
_cell.angle_gamma   90.00
#
_symmetry.space_group_name_H-M   'P 1'
#
loop_
_entity.id
_entity.type
_entity.pdbx_description
1 polymer ?
#
loop_
_entity_poly.entity_id
_entity_poly.type
_entity_poly.pdbx_seq_one_letter_code
_entity_poly.pdbx_strand_id
1 'polypeptide(L)'
;MTKSILEYKDEQDWYLASFGSYNHLTCFGGDEAYEQFVDLFQALTNVLAVSGFQLHIAKHSSDLRLVSFILDCLKEQTGRDLAVTPHQGALVVSEGDKLVYVHVPREGVTLSDFFGSDNKSDFGDILLIATRNEGKTKEFRKLFGKLGIKVENLNDYPDLPEVAETGMTFEENARLKAETISELTGKMVLSDDSGLQVDVLGGLPGVWSARFAGPDATDAENNAKLLHELAMVLDDSKRTANFHTTLVVAAPGRDSLVVDADWKGYIGREPKGDNGFGYDPLFLVGNTGKTAAELSAEEKNEQSHRGQAVKKLMEVFPAWQNKQ
;
A
#
# COMPACT_ATOMS: atom_id res chain seq x y z
N MET A 1 9.65 44.62 32.60
CA MET A 1 8.79 44.25 31.46
C MET A 1 7.60 43.52 32.04
N THR A 2 6.40 44.06 31.86
CA THR A 2 5.15 43.47 32.35
C THR A 2 5.05 42.04 31.86
N LYS A 3 4.95 41.06 32.78
CA LYS A 3 4.62 39.68 32.41
C LYS A 3 3.23 39.72 31.77
N SER A 4 3.16 39.52 30.46
CA SER A 4 1.87 39.31 29.80
C SER A 4 1.28 38.03 30.38
N ILE A 5 0.13 38.15 31.03
CA ILE A 5 -0.65 37.00 31.46
C ILE A 5 -1.62 36.71 30.33
N LEU A 6 -1.55 35.49 29.80
CA LEU A 6 -2.48 34.97 28.82
C LEU A 6 -3.59 34.23 29.57
N GLU A 7 -4.84 34.42 29.17
CA GLU A 7 -6.01 33.85 29.83
C GLU A 7 -6.96 33.23 28.79
N TYR A 8 -7.44 32.03 29.10
CA TYR A 8 -8.59 31.43 28.46
C TYR A 8 -9.64 31.12 29.52
N LYS A 9 -10.89 31.52 29.30
CA LYS A 9 -11.97 31.30 30.27
C LYS A 9 -13.32 31.16 29.58
N ASP A 10 -14.04 30.10 29.95
CA ASP A 10 -15.46 29.96 29.67
C ASP A 10 -16.22 29.30 30.85
N GLU A 11 -17.43 28.78 30.62
CA GLU A 11 -18.25 28.19 31.67
C GLU A 11 -17.63 26.94 32.31
N GLN A 12 -16.84 26.16 31.55
CA GLN A 12 -16.33 24.85 31.96
C GLN A 12 -14.80 24.81 32.15
N ASP A 13 -14.08 25.73 31.50
CA ASP A 13 -12.61 25.76 31.47
C ASP A 13 -12.07 27.14 31.88
N TRP A 14 -10.97 27.15 32.63
CA TRP A 14 -10.27 28.37 33.00
C TRP A 14 -8.78 28.13 33.18
N TYR A 15 -7.97 28.74 32.31
CA TYR A 15 -6.53 28.58 32.24
C TYR A 15 -5.84 29.94 32.21
N LEU A 16 -4.68 30.02 32.86
CA LEU A 16 -3.81 31.18 32.87
C LEU A 16 -2.40 30.74 32.52
N ALA A 17 -1.70 31.50 31.69
CA ALA A 17 -0.31 31.24 31.36
C ALA A 17 0.53 32.51 31.48
N SER A 18 1.80 32.32 31.85
CA SER A 18 2.80 33.38 31.83
C SER A 18 4.18 32.80 31.55
N PHE A 19 5.17 33.66 31.29
CA PHE A 19 6.55 33.26 31.11
C PHE A 19 7.45 33.78 32.26
N GLY A 20 8.30 32.90 32.76
CA GLY A 20 9.20 33.11 33.91
C GLY A 20 10.54 32.39 33.73
N SER A 21 11.21 32.10 34.85
CA SER A 21 12.57 31.53 34.82
C SER A 21 12.62 30.01 34.70
N TYR A 22 11.52 29.31 34.95
CA TYR A 22 11.42 27.86 34.91
C TYR A 22 10.02 27.42 34.49
N ASN A 23 9.90 26.22 33.93
CA ASN A 23 8.61 25.63 33.62
C ASN A 23 7.88 25.30 34.92
N HIS A 24 6.62 25.72 35.05
CA HIS A 24 5.84 25.50 36.25
C HIS A 24 4.38 25.19 35.92
N LEU A 25 3.82 24.21 36.62
CA LEU A 25 2.41 23.85 36.55
C LEU A 25 1.78 24.07 37.92
N THR A 26 0.64 24.74 37.96
CA THR A 26 -0.22 24.84 39.15
C THR A 26 -1.63 24.40 38.79
N CYS A 27 -2.25 23.56 39.62
CA CYS A 27 -3.63 23.15 39.43
C CYS A 27 -4.45 23.48 40.68
N PHE A 28 -5.63 24.05 40.50
CA PHE A 28 -6.58 24.25 41.60
C PHE A 28 -7.42 22.98 41.76
N GLY A 29 -7.34 22.33 42.93
CA GLY A 29 -8.01 21.03 43.16
C GLY A 29 -7.22 20.04 44.01
N GLY A 30 -5.98 20.35 44.38
CA GLY A 30 -5.11 19.46 45.18
C GLY A 30 -4.23 18.55 44.32
N ASP A 31 -3.60 17.57 44.95
CA ASP A 31 -2.56 16.74 44.33
C ASP A 31 -3.08 15.88 43.16
N GLU A 32 -4.31 15.34 43.26
CA GLU A 32 -4.91 14.54 42.18
C GLU A 32 -5.07 15.34 40.88
N ALA A 33 -5.46 16.61 40.99
CA ALA A 33 -5.58 17.49 39.83
C ALA A 33 -4.20 17.80 39.23
N TYR A 34 -3.16 17.94 40.07
CA TYR A 34 -1.80 18.14 39.59
C TYR A 34 -1.26 16.91 38.83
N GLU A 35 -1.44 15.71 39.40
CA GLU A 35 -1.04 14.45 38.78
C GLU A 35 -1.73 14.20 37.43
N GLN A 36 -2.93 14.74 37.23
CA GLN A 36 -3.65 14.66 35.96
C GLN A 36 -2.91 15.33 34.80
N PHE A 37 -2.24 16.46 35.05
CA PHE A 37 -1.72 17.31 33.98
C PHE A 37 -0.19 17.38 33.94
N VAL A 38 0.50 16.92 34.98
CA VAL A 38 1.97 17.00 35.07
C VAL A 38 2.67 16.28 33.92
N ASP A 39 2.20 15.09 33.53
CA ASP A 39 2.80 14.29 32.46
C ASP A 39 2.63 14.97 31.10
N LEU A 40 1.41 15.45 30.80
CA LEU A 40 1.12 16.21 29.58
C LEU A 40 1.99 17.46 29.49
N PHE A 41 2.04 18.24 30.58
CA PHE A 41 2.79 19.49 30.64
C PHE A 41 4.30 19.26 30.45
N GLN A 42 4.87 18.28 31.13
CA GLN A 42 6.29 17.93 30.99
C GLN A 42 6.60 17.40 29.59
N ALA A 43 5.77 16.50 29.05
CA ALA A 43 5.96 15.95 27.72
C ALA A 43 5.94 17.05 26.64
N LEU A 44 4.91 17.91 26.65
CA LEU A 44 4.80 19.01 25.69
C LEU A 44 5.96 20.00 25.80
N THR A 45 6.29 20.45 27.02
CA THR A 45 7.37 21.44 27.19
C THR A 45 8.74 20.87 26.81
N ASN A 46 9.00 19.59 27.09
CA ASN A 46 10.23 18.92 26.69
C ASN A 46 10.32 18.72 25.17
N VAL A 47 9.28 18.15 24.55
CA VAL A 47 9.25 17.88 23.10
C VAL A 47 9.34 19.17 22.30
N LEU A 48 8.70 20.24 22.77
CA LEU A 48 8.75 21.55 22.13
C LEU A 48 9.98 22.39 22.52
N ALA A 49 10.89 21.86 23.36
CA ALA A 49 12.07 22.55 23.87
C ALA A 49 11.76 23.93 24.47
N VAL A 50 10.65 24.02 25.21
CA VAL A 50 10.16 25.26 25.83
C VAL A 50 10.75 25.40 27.24
N SER A 51 11.21 26.60 27.57
CA SER A 51 11.64 26.96 28.92
C SER A 51 10.92 28.21 29.43
N GLY A 52 10.72 28.27 30.75
CA GLY A 52 10.06 29.38 31.42
C GLY A 52 8.53 29.40 31.31
N PHE A 53 7.88 28.38 30.74
CA PHE A 53 6.42 28.38 30.58
C PHE A 53 5.72 28.05 31.89
N GLN A 54 4.88 28.96 32.40
CA GLN A 54 4.15 28.82 33.66
C GLN A 54 2.66 28.71 33.36
N LEU A 55 2.07 27.54 33.63
CA LEU A 55 0.67 27.23 33.38
C LEU A 55 -0.08 27.06 34.70
N HIS A 56 -1.22 27.72 34.81
CA HIS A 56 -2.13 27.59 35.95
C HIS A 56 -3.51 27.14 35.45
N ILE A 57 -3.97 25.97 35.92
CA ILE A 57 -5.25 25.37 35.56
C ILE A 57 -6.21 25.59 36.72
N ALA A 58 -7.15 26.51 36.56
CA ALA A 58 -8.15 26.84 37.57
C ALA A 58 -9.41 25.96 37.46
N LYS A 59 -9.82 25.63 36.23
CA LYS A 59 -10.94 24.73 35.95
C LYS A 59 -10.69 23.99 34.63
N HIS A 60 -11.06 22.72 34.56
CA HIS A 60 -10.83 21.88 33.39
C HIS A 60 -12.00 20.93 33.13
N SER A 61 -12.37 20.81 31.86
CA SER A 61 -13.31 19.85 31.29
C SER A 61 -12.86 19.27 29.95
N SER A 62 -11.97 19.94 29.20
CA SER A 62 -11.60 19.55 27.83
C SER A 62 -10.10 19.61 27.55
N ASP A 63 -9.51 18.44 27.29
CA ASP A 63 -8.10 18.31 26.92
C ASP A 63 -7.77 19.08 25.63
N LEU A 64 -8.68 19.10 24.65
CA LEU A 64 -8.48 19.83 23.39
C LEU A 64 -8.28 21.33 23.67
N ARG A 65 -9.12 21.91 24.53
CA ARG A 65 -9.05 23.34 24.84
C ARG A 65 -7.80 23.67 25.63
N LEU A 66 -7.43 22.83 26.59
CA LEU A 66 -6.18 22.99 27.34
C LEU A 66 -4.97 22.97 26.40
N VAL A 67 -4.87 21.96 25.54
CA VAL A 67 -3.75 21.83 24.60
C VAL A 67 -3.74 22.98 23.60
N SER A 68 -4.89 23.36 23.02
CA SER A 68 -4.99 24.54 22.14
C SER A 68 -4.49 25.80 22.82
N PHE A 69 -4.93 26.08 24.06
CA PHE A 69 -4.47 27.24 24.82
C PHE A 69 -2.96 27.23 25.05
N ILE A 70 -2.38 26.08 25.41
CA ILE A 70 -0.93 25.93 25.56
C ILE A 70 -0.23 26.27 24.24
N LEU A 71 -0.65 25.66 23.13
CA LEU A 71 -0.01 25.87 21.83
C LEU A 71 -0.14 27.32 21.35
N ASP A 72 -1.26 27.98 21.58
CA ASP A 72 -1.46 29.40 21.26
C ASP A 72 -0.48 30.28 22.05
N CYS A 73 -0.33 30.03 23.36
CA CYS A 73 0.65 30.74 24.19
C CYS A 73 2.08 30.55 23.69
N LEU A 74 2.42 29.32 23.27
CA LEU A 74 3.74 29.00 22.74
C LEU A 74 3.96 29.61 21.35
N LYS A 75 2.93 29.66 20.51
CA LYS A 75 2.96 30.29 19.19
C LYS A 75 3.22 31.79 19.31
N GLU A 76 2.56 32.48 20.24
CA GLU A 76 2.79 33.90 20.49
C GLU A 76 4.24 34.18 20.94
N GLN A 77 4.81 33.30 21.77
CA GLN A 77 6.15 33.51 22.32
C GLN A 77 7.29 33.07 21.39
N THR A 78 7.09 31.99 20.61
CA THR A 78 8.15 31.37 19.80
C THR A 78 8.02 31.64 18.30
N GLY A 79 6.85 32.08 17.84
CA GLY A 79 6.53 32.24 16.42
C GLY A 79 6.38 30.92 15.66
N ARG A 80 6.40 29.77 16.34
CA ARG A 80 6.26 28.44 15.73
C ARG A 80 4.84 28.18 15.26
N ASP A 81 4.70 27.53 14.11
CA ASP A 81 3.38 27.21 13.54
C ASP A 81 2.83 25.90 14.10
N LEU A 82 2.50 25.92 15.39
CA LEU A 82 1.96 24.78 16.11
C LEU A 82 0.44 24.71 15.94
N ALA A 83 -0.08 23.50 15.76
CA ALA A 83 -1.51 23.21 15.69
C ALA A 83 -1.85 21.94 16.47
N VAL A 84 -3.09 21.85 16.96
CA VAL A 84 -3.66 20.63 17.54
C VAL A 84 -4.91 20.24 16.79
N THR A 85 -5.04 18.95 16.46
CA THR A 85 -6.21 18.38 15.77
C THR A 85 -6.71 17.17 16.55
N PRO A 86 -8.03 17.06 16.82
CA PRO A 86 -8.61 15.83 17.33
C PRO A 86 -8.48 14.69 16.30
N HIS A 87 -8.02 13.53 16.75
CA HIS A 87 -7.92 12.35 15.90
C HIS A 87 -8.35 11.10 16.68
N GLN A 88 -9.57 10.64 16.41
CA GLN A 88 -10.09 9.34 16.87
C GLN A 88 -9.85 9.06 18.37
N GLY A 89 -10.23 10.03 19.21
CA GLY A 89 -10.11 9.94 20.67
C GLY A 89 -8.80 10.45 21.27
N ALA A 90 -7.80 10.76 20.44
CA ALA A 90 -6.54 11.38 20.85
C ALA A 90 -6.41 12.81 20.29
N LEU A 91 -5.38 13.54 20.74
CA LEU A 91 -5.03 14.85 20.18
C LEU A 91 -3.67 14.78 19.51
N VAL A 92 -3.61 15.23 18.26
CA VAL A 92 -2.39 15.26 17.45
C VAL A 92 -1.88 16.68 17.38
N VAL A 93 -0.66 16.90 17.85
CA VAL A 93 0.05 18.18 17.78
C VAL A 93 1.04 18.13 16.61
N SER A 94 0.94 19.11 15.71
CA SER A 94 1.78 19.22 14.52
C SER A 94 2.47 20.58 14.41
N GLU A 95 3.55 20.62 13.66
CA GLU A 95 4.22 21.84 13.21
C GLU A 95 4.41 21.76 11.69
N GLY A 96 3.58 22.50 10.95
CA GLY A 96 3.43 22.27 9.51
C GLY A 96 2.98 20.85 9.20
N ASP A 97 3.77 20.11 8.41
CA ASP A 97 3.53 18.71 8.03
C ASP A 97 4.13 17.68 9.00
N LYS A 98 4.79 18.13 10.09
CA LYS A 98 5.47 17.25 11.03
C LYS A 98 4.59 16.93 12.22
N LEU A 99 4.47 15.64 12.54
CA LEU A 99 3.95 15.16 13.82
C LEU A 99 4.96 15.48 14.93
N VAL A 100 4.50 16.19 15.96
CA VAL A 100 5.36 16.62 17.08
C VAL A 100 5.03 15.86 18.35
N TYR A 101 3.75 15.77 18.69
CA TYR A 101 3.30 15.11 19.91
C TYR A 101 1.91 14.51 19.73
N VAL A 102 1.62 13.43 20.44
CA VAL A 102 0.30 12.81 20.50
C VAL A 102 -0.10 12.71 21.97
N HIS A 103 -1.20 13.37 22.34
CA HIS A 103 -1.83 13.19 23.64
C HIS A 103 -2.84 12.07 23.57
N VAL A 104 -2.64 11.03 24.37
CA VAL A 104 -3.54 9.89 24.51
C VAL A 104 -4.20 9.97 25.89
N PRO A 105 -5.54 9.87 26.00
CA PRO A 105 -6.23 9.84 27.28
C PRO A 105 -5.71 8.70 28.19
N ARG A 106 -5.87 8.86 29.51
CA ARG A 106 -5.43 7.85 30.49
C ARG A 106 -6.01 6.45 30.28
N GLU A 107 -7.24 6.37 29.78
CA GLU A 107 -7.90 5.10 29.46
C GLU A 107 -7.37 4.45 28.18
N GLY A 108 -6.50 5.17 27.45
CA GLY A 108 -6.00 4.78 26.14
C GLY A 108 -6.98 5.11 25.02
N VAL A 109 -6.53 4.84 23.80
CA VAL A 109 -7.36 4.72 22.60
C VAL A 109 -7.03 3.38 21.96
N THR A 110 -8.01 2.74 21.30
CA THR A 110 -7.67 1.53 20.56
C THR A 110 -6.78 1.89 19.38
N LEU A 111 -5.84 1.01 19.03
CA LEU A 111 -4.96 1.24 17.88
C LEU A 111 -5.75 1.36 16.57
N SER A 112 -6.84 0.59 16.45
CA SER A 112 -7.75 0.62 15.30
C SER A 112 -8.54 1.91 15.18
N ASP A 113 -8.85 2.58 16.30
CA ASP A 113 -9.46 3.90 16.24
C ASP A 113 -8.39 4.93 15.87
N PHE A 114 -7.23 4.91 16.54
CA PHE A 114 -6.20 5.94 16.37
C PHE A 114 -5.50 5.95 15.01
N PHE A 115 -5.25 4.81 14.38
CA PHE A 115 -4.60 4.77 13.07
C PHE A 115 -5.62 4.72 11.91
N GLY A 116 -6.93 4.75 12.23
CA GLY A 116 -7.92 4.08 11.38
C GLY A 116 -7.71 2.56 11.45
N SER A 117 -8.68 1.79 10.99
CA SER A 117 -8.73 0.33 11.11
C SER A 117 -7.45 -0.38 10.65
N ASP A 118 -6.47 -0.49 11.55
CA ASP A 118 -5.17 -1.12 11.40
C ASP A 118 -4.34 -0.64 10.19
N ASN A 119 -3.05 -0.94 10.22
CA ASN A 119 -2.29 -1.25 9.01
C ASN A 119 -2.83 -2.52 8.32
N LYS A 120 -4.15 -2.69 8.23
CA LYS A 120 -4.74 -3.56 7.25
C LYS A 120 -4.64 -2.79 5.97
N SER A 121 -3.76 -3.22 5.08
CA SER A 121 -4.07 -3.01 3.69
C SER A 121 -5.53 -3.38 3.46
N ASP A 122 -6.20 -2.71 2.53
CA ASP A 122 -7.59 -3.06 2.20
C ASP A 122 -7.73 -4.59 1.91
N PHE A 123 -6.64 -5.28 1.58
CA PHE A 123 -6.56 -6.74 1.39
C PHE A 123 -6.41 -7.62 2.65
N GLY A 124 -6.30 -7.05 3.86
CA GLY A 124 -5.88 -7.75 5.08
C GLY A 124 -4.36 -7.90 5.22
N ASP A 125 -3.89 -8.60 6.26
CA ASP A 125 -2.44 -8.80 6.50
C ASP A 125 -1.80 -9.78 5.50
N ILE A 126 -2.62 -10.67 4.90
CA ILE A 126 -2.19 -11.76 4.04
C ILE A 126 -3.13 -11.86 2.83
N LEU A 127 -2.55 -11.80 1.63
CA LEU A 127 -3.23 -12.06 0.36
C LEU A 127 -2.78 -13.41 -0.21
N LEU A 128 -3.73 -14.32 -0.42
CA LEU A 128 -3.48 -15.59 -1.11
C LEU A 128 -3.51 -15.35 -2.62
N ILE A 129 -2.41 -15.69 -3.31
CA ILE A 129 -2.35 -15.67 -4.77
C ILE A 129 -2.50 -17.09 -5.31
N ALA A 130 -3.48 -17.29 -6.19
CA ALA A 130 -3.79 -18.57 -6.80
C ALA A 130 -2.76 -18.96 -7.89
N THR A 131 -1.50 -19.11 -7.52
CA THR A 131 -0.42 -19.54 -8.41
C THR A 131 0.54 -20.50 -7.71
N ARG A 132 1.06 -21.48 -8.46
CA ARG A 132 2.21 -22.31 -8.07
C ARG A 132 3.52 -21.81 -8.68
N ASN A 133 3.45 -20.83 -9.58
CA ASN A 133 4.61 -20.27 -10.27
C ASN A 133 5.38 -19.32 -9.34
N GLU A 134 6.59 -19.71 -8.95
CA GLU A 134 7.46 -18.92 -8.07
C GLU A 134 7.98 -17.63 -8.73
N GLY A 135 8.11 -17.58 -10.06
CA GLY A 135 8.43 -16.35 -10.79
C GLY A 135 7.35 -15.28 -10.58
N LYS A 136 6.08 -15.63 -10.83
CA LYS A 136 4.93 -14.77 -10.54
C LYS A 136 4.87 -14.38 -9.06
N THR A 137 5.08 -15.36 -8.17
CA THR A 137 5.03 -15.12 -6.72
C THR A 137 6.09 -14.11 -6.27
N LYS A 138 7.32 -14.19 -6.79
CA LYS A 138 8.38 -13.22 -6.50
C LYS A 138 8.01 -11.80 -6.90
N GLU A 139 7.42 -11.62 -8.08
CA GLU A 139 6.95 -10.31 -8.54
C GLU A 139 5.86 -9.74 -7.63
N PHE A 140 4.85 -10.55 -7.31
CA PHE A 140 3.76 -10.13 -6.42
C PHE A 140 4.23 -9.84 -4.99
N ARG A 141 5.11 -10.66 -4.41
CA ARG A 141 5.73 -10.39 -3.10
C ARG A 141 6.42 -9.02 -3.08
N LYS A 142 7.08 -8.65 -4.19
CA LYS A 142 7.76 -7.36 -4.30
C LYS A 142 6.80 -6.19 -4.51
N LEU A 143 5.72 -6.38 -5.27
CA LEU A 143 4.68 -5.37 -5.49
C LEU A 143 3.88 -5.10 -4.20
N PHE A 144 3.32 -6.15 -3.61
CA PHE A 144 2.47 -6.08 -2.44
C PHE A 144 3.25 -5.87 -1.14
N GLY A 145 4.51 -6.30 -1.06
CA GLY A 145 5.38 -6.01 0.08
C GLY A 145 5.65 -4.52 0.28
N LYS A 146 5.68 -3.71 -0.80
CA LYS A 146 5.75 -2.24 -0.70
C LYS A 146 4.51 -1.62 -0.04
N LEU A 147 3.40 -2.35 -0.05
CA LEU A 147 2.12 -1.95 0.55
C LEU A 147 1.92 -2.56 1.94
N GLY A 148 2.92 -3.26 2.49
CA GLY A 148 2.81 -3.93 3.78
C GLY A 148 2.01 -5.24 3.78
N ILE A 149 1.69 -5.79 2.60
CA ILE A 149 0.84 -6.97 2.43
C ILE A 149 1.70 -8.22 2.30
N LYS A 150 1.47 -9.22 3.14
CA LYS A 150 2.14 -10.52 3.00
C LYS A 150 1.46 -11.34 1.90
N VAL A 151 2.25 -12.01 1.07
CA VAL A 151 1.75 -12.86 -0.02
C VAL A 151 1.98 -14.33 0.29
N GLU A 152 0.89 -15.10 0.31
CA GLU A 152 0.88 -16.57 0.27
C GLU A 152 0.60 -17.05 -1.16
N ASN A 153 0.99 -18.29 -1.48
CA ASN A 153 0.69 -18.88 -2.77
C ASN A 153 0.18 -20.33 -2.63
N LEU A 154 -0.17 -20.99 -3.74
CA LEU A 154 -0.73 -22.34 -3.68
C LEU A 154 0.28 -23.40 -3.22
N ASN A 155 1.59 -23.10 -3.21
CA ASN A 155 2.59 -24.03 -2.68
C ASN A 155 2.50 -24.16 -1.16
N ASP A 156 1.91 -23.18 -0.47
CA ASP A 156 1.60 -23.25 0.97
C ASP A 156 0.37 -24.15 1.27
N TYR A 157 -0.36 -24.59 0.23
CA TYR A 157 -1.59 -25.37 0.31
C TYR A 157 -1.51 -26.60 -0.62
N PRO A 158 -0.70 -27.62 -0.27
CA PRO A 158 -0.45 -28.77 -1.14
C PRO A 158 -1.71 -29.63 -1.38
N ASP A 159 -2.67 -29.60 -0.45
CA ASP A 159 -3.90 -30.39 -0.53
C ASP A 159 -4.97 -29.77 -1.44
N LEU A 160 -4.78 -28.52 -1.91
CA LEU A 160 -5.70 -27.90 -2.85
C LEU A 160 -5.55 -28.50 -4.25
N PRO A 161 -6.66 -28.83 -4.93
CA PRO A 161 -6.62 -29.38 -6.28
C PRO A 161 -6.06 -28.37 -7.28
N GLU A 162 -5.47 -28.87 -8.36
CA GLU A 162 -5.18 -28.01 -9.51
C GLU A 162 -6.47 -27.62 -10.23
N VAL A 163 -6.63 -26.33 -10.46
CA VAL A 163 -7.75 -25.79 -11.24
C VAL A 163 -7.35 -25.79 -12.72
N ALA A 164 -8.04 -26.59 -13.53
CA ALA A 164 -7.79 -26.66 -14.96
C ALA A 164 -8.19 -25.33 -15.63
N GLU A 165 -7.26 -24.76 -16.41
CA GLU A 165 -7.50 -23.55 -17.22
C GLU A 165 -8.21 -23.94 -18.53
N THR A 166 -9.54 -23.93 -18.52
CA THR A 166 -10.37 -24.30 -19.69
C THR A 166 -10.91 -23.09 -20.46
N GLY A 167 -10.64 -21.87 -19.99
CA GLY A 167 -11.09 -20.63 -20.61
C GLY A 167 -10.33 -20.31 -21.90
N MET A 168 -10.95 -19.52 -22.76
CA MET A 168 -10.37 -19.04 -24.02
C MET A 168 -9.84 -17.60 -23.89
N THR A 169 -10.06 -16.97 -22.75
CA THR A 169 -9.60 -15.62 -22.41
C THR A 169 -8.83 -15.62 -21.08
N PHE A 170 -7.98 -14.60 -20.89
CA PHE A 170 -7.25 -14.42 -19.64
C PHE A 170 -8.20 -14.21 -18.45
N GLU A 171 -9.28 -13.46 -18.63
CA GLU A 171 -10.28 -13.23 -17.58
C GLU A 171 -10.96 -14.54 -17.15
N GLU A 172 -11.43 -15.37 -18.09
CA GLU A 172 -12.10 -16.63 -17.77
C GLU A 172 -11.21 -17.54 -16.93
N ASN A 173 -9.93 -17.67 -17.29
CA ASN A 173 -8.97 -18.49 -16.56
C ASN A 173 -8.67 -17.91 -15.17
N ALA A 174 -8.40 -16.60 -15.10
CA ALA A 174 -8.09 -15.92 -13.85
C ALA A 174 -9.28 -16.01 -12.88
N ARG A 175 -10.50 -15.76 -13.38
CA ARG A 175 -11.75 -15.81 -12.61
C ARG A 175 -12.06 -17.20 -12.09
N LEU A 176 -12.06 -18.20 -12.98
CA LEU A 176 -12.31 -19.60 -12.60
C LEU A 176 -11.39 -20.03 -11.45
N LYS A 177 -10.11 -19.67 -11.54
CA LYS A 177 -9.11 -19.99 -10.53
C LYS A 177 -9.30 -19.20 -9.24
N ALA A 178 -9.58 -17.89 -9.31
CA ALA A 178 -9.83 -17.05 -8.13
C ALA A 178 -11.06 -17.55 -7.34
N GLU A 179 -12.19 -17.73 -8.03
CA GLU A 179 -13.47 -18.11 -7.43
C GLU A 179 -13.39 -19.52 -6.82
N THR A 180 -12.85 -20.49 -7.56
CA THR A 180 -12.69 -21.87 -7.06
C THR A 180 -11.82 -21.93 -5.80
N ILE A 181 -10.66 -21.27 -5.80
CA ILE A 181 -9.78 -21.29 -4.63
C ILE A 181 -10.37 -20.49 -3.47
N SER A 182 -11.08 -19.40 -3.73
CA SER A 182 -11.76 -18.61 -2.71
C SER A 182 -12.86 -19.43 -2.03
N GLU A 183 -13.67 -20.17 -2.78
CA GLU A 183 -14.69 -21.08 -2.25
C GLU A 183 -14.09 -22.20 -1.40
N LEU A 184 -13.02 -22.83 -1.87
CA LEU A 184 -12.37 -23.95 -1.16
C LEU A 184 -11.69 -23.51 0.14
N THR A 185 -11.12 -22.30 0.18
CA THR A 185 -10.35 -21.81 1.32
C THR A 185 -11.15 -20.91 2.27
N GLY A 186 -12.28 -20.37 1.82
CA GLY A 186 -13.01 -19.32 2.52
C GLY A 186 -12.26 -18.00 2.63
N LYS A 187 -11.18 -17.81 1.85
CA LYS A 187 -10.32 -16.63 1.88
C LYS A 187 -10.57 -15.74 0.67
N MET A 188 -10.17 -14.48 0.80
CA MET A 188 -10.01 -13.62 -0.37
C MET A 188 -8.76 -14.06 -1.15
N VAL A 189 -8.92 -14.20 -2.46
CA VAL A 189 -7.92 -14.77 -3.36
C VAL A 189 -7.72 -13.83 -4.54
N LEU A 190 -6.45 -13.54 -4.85
CA LEU A 190 -6.07 -12.92 -6.10
C LEU A 190 -5.59 -14.00 -7.08
N SER A 191 -6.11 -13.99 -8.29
CA SER A 191 -5.61 -14.80 -9.40
C SER A 191 -5.07 -13.91 -10.50
N ASP A 192 -4.07 -14.43 -11.20
CA ASP A 192 -3.38 -13.79 -12.33
C ASP A 192 -3.35 -14.79 -13.48
N ASP A 193 -3.95 -14.42 -14.61
CA ASP A 193 -3.65 -15.05 -15.89
C ASP A 193 -2.97 -14.05 -16.80
N SER A 194 -1.81 -14.44 -17.34
CA SER A 194 -0.97 -13.55 -18.13
C SER A 194 -0.39 -14.29 -19.31
N GLY A 195 -0.18 -13.55 -20.40
CA GLY A 195 0.45 -14.09 -21.59
C GLY A 195 1.09 -13.03 -22.45
N LEU A 196 1.92 -13.51 -23.37
CA LEU A 196 2.46 -12.72 -24.46
C LEU A 196 1.51 -12.82 -25.66
N GLN A 197 1.15 -11.69 -26.24
CA GLN A 197 0.38 -11.61 -27.47
C GLN A 197 1.26 -10.95 -28.52
N VAL A 198 1.44 -11.60 -29.66
CA VAL A 198 2.25 -11.08 -30.77
C VAL A 198 1.34 -10.80 -31.97
N ASP A 199 1.35 -9.55 -32.44
CA ASP A 199 0.34 -9.05 -33.38
C ASP A 199 0.35 -9.82 -34.70
N VAL A 200 1.55 -10.06 -35.26
CA VAL A 200 1.71 -10.77 -36.54
C VAL A 200 1.34 -12.25 -36.45
N LEU A 201 1.31 -12.81 -35.24
CA LEU A 201 0.85 -14.19 -34.97
C LEU A 201 -0.63 -14.23 -34.59
N GLY A 202 -1.38 -13.15 -34.81
CA GLY A 202 -2.80 -13.07 -34.45
C GLY A 202 -3.05 -13.14 -32.95
N GLY A 203 -2.10 -12.68 -32.13
CA GLY A 203 -2.19 -12.68 -30.67
C GLY A 203 -1.67 -13.95 -30.00
N LEU A 204 -1.15 -14.93 -30.75
CA LEU A 204 -0.42 -16.06 -30.17
C LEU A 204 0.94 -15.57 -29.60
N PRO A 205 1.47 -16.19 -28.52
CA PRO A 205 0.95 -17.38 -27.81
C PRO A 205 -0.35 -17.19 -27.00
N GLY A 206 -0.69 -15.97 -26.58
CA GLY A 206 -1.94 -15.69 -25.84
C GLY A 206 -2.06 -16.50 -24.54
N VAL A 207 -3.24 -17.05 -24.27
CA VAL A 207 -3.52 -17.93 -23.10
C VAL A 207 -2.67 -19.21 -23.08
N TRP A 208 -2.03 -19.58 -24.20
CA TRP A 208 -1.13 -20.73 -24.27
C TRP A 208 0.33 -20.38 -23.96
N SER A 209 0.61 -19.17 -23.48
CA SER A 209 1.98 -18.67 -23.26
C SER A 209 2.88 -19.62 -22.47
N ALA A 210 2.40 -20.23 -21.39
CA ALA A 210 3.19 -21.17 -20.60
C ALA A 210 3.44 -22.52 -21.30
N ARG A 211 2.59 -22.88 -22.27
CA ARG A 211 2.55 -24.18 -22.94
C ARG A 211 2.67 -24.04 -24.47
N PHE A 212 3.35 -23.00 -24.93
CA PHE A 212 3.37 -22.65 -26.35
C PHE A 212 4.07 -23.72 -27.17
N ALA A 213 5.19 -24.27 -26.67
CA ALA A 213 5.91 -25.38 -27.28
C ALA A 213 5.34 -26.77 -26.92
N GLY A 214 4.34 -26.84 -26.04
CA GLY A 214 3.69 -28.09 -25.60
C GLY A 214 3.29 -28.04 -24.12
N PRO A 215 2.56 -29.06 -23.61
CA PRO A 215 2.06 -29.09 -22.22
C PRO A 215 3.13 -28.93 -21.15
N ASP A 216 4.31 -29.52 -21.35
CA ASP A 216 5.44 -29.54 -20.39
C ASP A 216 6.59 -28.62 -20.83
N ALA A 217 6.29 -27.62 -21.67
CA ALA A 217 7.31 -26.75 -22.24
C ALA A 217 8.03 -25.90 -21.18
N THR A 218 9.35 -25.86 -21.29
CA THR A 218 10.20 -24.92 -20.56
C THR A 218 10.17 -23.52 -21.19
N ASP A 219 10.56 -22.50 -20.42
CA ASP A 219 10.71 -21.13 -20.92
C ASP A 219 11.63 -21.06 -22.16
N ALA A 220 12.71 -21.86 -22.18
CA ALA A 220 13.64 -21.92 -23.30
C ALA A 220 13.01 -22.52 -24.56
N GLU A 221 12.20 -23.58 -24.44
CA GLU A 221 11.49 -24.19 -25.56
C GLU A 221 10.39 -23.27 -26.11
N ASN A 222 9.66 -22.61 -25.23
CA ASN A 222 8.68 -21.58 -25.57
C ASN A 222 9.34 -20.42 -26.34
N ASN A 223 10.49 -19.93 -25.86
CA ASN A 223 11.28 -18.89 -26.53
C ASN A 223 11.79 -19.34 -27.90
N ALA A 224 12.32 -20.57 -28.00
CA ALA A 224 12.79 -21.13 -29.27
C ALA A 224 11.66 -21.25 -30.30
N LYS A 225 10.48 -21.73 -29.87
CA LYS A 225 9.30 -21.79 -30.74
C LYS A 225 8.86 -20.40 -31.18
N LEU A 226 8.80 -19.43 -30.27
CA LEU A 226 8.44 -18.06 -30.63
C LEU A 226 9.36 -17.47 -31.70
N LEU A 227 10.67 -17.65 -31.55
CA LEU A 227 11.65 -17.21 -32.54
C LEU A 227 11.47 -17.93 -33.87
N HIS A 228 11.14 -19.23 -33.86
CA HIS A 228 10.86 -20.01 -35.06
C HIS A 228 9.64 -19.48 -35.83
N GLU A 229 8.51 -19.24 -35.15
CA GLU A 229 7.30 -18.69 -35.77
C GLU A 229 7.54 -17.29 -36.36
N LEU A 230 8.46 -16.53 -35.76
CA LEU A 230 8.84 -15.19 -36.21
C LEU A 230 10.03 -15.17 -37.17
N ALA A 231 10.56 -16.32 -37.61
CA ALA A 231 11.77 -16.38 -38.44
C ALA A 231 11.61 -15.65 -39.78
N MET A 232 10.41 -15.70 -40.37
CA MET A 232 10.09 -15.06 -41.65
C MET A 232 9.61 -13.61 -41.50
N VAL A 233 9.48 -13.11 -40.27
CA VAL A 233 9.14 -11.71 -40.00
C VAL A 233 10.43 -10.89 -40.02
N LEU A 234 10.85 -10.53 -41.24
CA LEU A 234 12.11 -9.83 -41.51
C LEU A 234 12.07 -8.35 -41.09
N ASP A 235 10.89 -7.73 -41.11
CA ASP A 235 10.67 -6.35 -40.73
C ASP A 235 10.42 -6.25 -39.22
N ASP A 236 11.34 -5.62 -38.48
CA ASP A 236 11.26 -5.48 -37.02
C ASP A 236 10.03 -4.69 -36.57
N SER A 237 9.52 -3.78 -37.42
CA SER A 237 8.30 -3.01 -37.09
C SER A 237 7.03 -3.88 -37.03
N LYS A 238 7.08 -5.10 -37.57
CA LYS A 238 5.99 -6.09 -37.53
C LYS A 238 6.11 -7.08 -36.38
N ARG A 239 7.14 -6.98 -35.54
CA ARG A 239 7.35 -7.84 -34.37
C ARG A 239 6.73 -7.25 -33.10
N THR A 240 5.69 -6.42 -33.24
CA THR A 240 4.98 -5.82 -32.11
C THR A 240 4.33 -6.88 -31.25
N ALA A 241 4.39 -6.68 -29.94
CA ALA A 241 3.81 -7.58 -28.96
C ALA A 241 3.36 -6.82 -27.72
N ASN A 242 2.44 -7.40 -26.98
CA ASN A 242 2.09 -6.96 -25.64
C ASN A 242 2.13 -8.14 -24.68
N PHE A 243 2.70 -7.90 -23.50
CA PHE A 243 2.34 -8.72 -22.36
C PHE A 243 1.01 -8.23 -21.82
N HIS A 244 0.08 -9.15 -21.64
CA HIS A 244 -1.21 -8.91 -21.02
C HIS A 244 -1.26 -9.60 -19.66
N THR A 245 -1.92 -8.99 -18.69
CA THR A 245 -2.43 -9.71 -17.51
C THR A 245 -3.84 -9.29 -17.19
N THR A 246 -4.64 -10.27 -16.78
CA THR A 246 -5.89 -10.06 -16.06
C THR A 246 -5.71 -10.52 -14.62
N LEU A 247 -6.00 -9.60 -13.69
CA LEU A 247 -6.06 -9.86 -12.26
C LEU A 247 -7.52 -9.98 -11.84
N VAL A 248 -7.85 -11.05 -11.11
CA VAL A 248 -9.18 -11.25 -10.53
C VAL A 248 -9.06 -11.43 -9.03
N VAL A 249 -9.78 -10.61 -8.26
CA VAL A 249 -9.96 -10.78 -6.82
C VAL A 249 -11.33 -11.38 -6.55
N ALA A 250 -11.35 -12.54 -5.91
CA ALA A 250 -12.56 -13.21 -5.45
C ALA A 250 -12.58 -13.25 -3.91
N ALA A 251 -13.77 -13.14 -3.34
CA ALA A 251 -14.00 -13.36 -1.91
C ALA A 251 -15.37 -14.03 -1.70
N PRO A 252 -15.55 -14.84 -0.65
CA PRO A 252 -16.80 -15.54 -0.41
C PRO A 252 -18.00 -14.58 -0.34
N GLY A 253 -19.06 -14.90 -1.09
CA GLY A 253 -20.31 -14.15 -1.08
C GLY A 253 -20.25 -12.78 -1.77
N ARG A 254 -19.25 -12.53 -2.63
CA ARG A 254 -19.10 -11.28 -3.39
C ARG A 254 -18.82 -11.54 -4.86
N ASP A 255 -19.29 -10.63 -5.71
CA ASP A 255 -18.90 -10.63 -7.12
C ASP A 255 -17.40 -10.31 -7.25
N SER A 256 -16.70 -11.04 -8.11
CA SER A 256 -15.25 -10.89 -8.26
C SER A 256 -14.89 -9.57 -8.95
N LEU A 257 -13.84 -8.92 -8.45
CA LEU A 257 -13.24 -7.71 -9.02
C LEU A 257 -12.25 -8.08 -10.12
N VAL A 258 -12.34 -7.44 -11.27
CA VAL A 258 -11.45 -7.69 -12.41
C VAL A 258 -10.76 -6.41 -12.83
N VAL A 259 -9.45 -6.49 -13.04
CA VAL A 259 -8.67 -5.45 -13.72
C VAL A 259 -7.66 -6.09 -14.66
N ASP A 260 -7.37 -5.42 -15.76
CA ASP A 260 -6.39 -5.86 -16.74
C ASP A 260 -5.37 -4.75 -17.05
N ALA A 261 -4.22 -5.14 -17.59
CA ALA A 261 -3.28 -4.19 -18.16
C ALA A 261 -2.38 -4.82 -19.22
N ASP A 262 -1.95 -3.98 -20.16
CA ASP A 262 -1.02 -4.32 -21.21
C ASP A 262 0.32 -3.60 -21.04
N TRP A 263 1.40 -4.31 -21.39
CA TRP A 263 2.72 -3.74 -21.53
C TRP A 263 3.18 -3.94 -22.97
N LYS A 264 3.22 -2.84 -23.72
CA LYS A 264 3.56 -2.83 -25.15
C LYS A 264 5.06 -2.89 -25.37
N GLY A 265 5.47 -3.64 -26.38
CA GLY A 265 6.87 -3.81 -26.75
C GLY A 265 7.03 -4.51 -28.10
N TYR A 266 8.21 -5.10 -28.30
CA TYR A 266 8.58 -5.81 -29.52
C TYR A 266 9.29 -7.11 -29.18
N ILE A 267 9.25 -8.09 -30.08
CA ILE A 267 10.02 -9.33 -29.92
C ILE A 267 11.39 -9.18 -30.54
N GLY A 268 12.44 -9.34 -29.73
CA GLY A 268 13.83 -9.40 -30.15
C GLY A 268 14.13 -10.60 -31.05
N ARG A 269 15.35 -10.63 -31.59
CA ARG A 269 15.83 -11.71 -32.46
C ARG A 269 16.62 -12.79 -31.73
N GLU A 270 17.12 -12.45 -30.55
CA GLU A 270 17.93 -13.30 -29.70
C GLU A 270 17.62 -12.96 -28.23
N PRO A 271 17.71 -13.94 -27.32
CA PRO A 271 17.52 -13.68 -25.89
C PRO A 271 18.65 -12.81 -25.34
N LYS A 272 18.30 -11.82 -24.51
CA LYS A 272 19.26 -10.98 -23.75
C LYS A 272 18.80 -10.84 -22.31
N GLY A 273 19.76 -10.68 -21.40
CA GLY A 273 19.49 -10.54 -19.96
C GLY A 273 19.23 -11.87 -19.25
N ASP A 274 19.48 -11.85 -17.94
CA ASP A 274 19.41 -13.03 -17.06
C ASP A 274 18.33 -12.89 -15.97
N ASN A 275 17.64 -11.75 -15.90
CA ASN A 275 16.58 -11.51 -14.93
C ASN A 275 15.22 -11.98 -15.46
N GLY A 276 14.24 -12.12 -14.56
CA GLY A 276 12.87 -12.42 -14.94
C GLY A 276 12.62 -13.88 -15.27
N PHE A 277 11.60 -14.16 -16.09
CA PHE A 277 11.20 -15.50 -16.51
C PHE A 277 10.38 -15.49 -17.81
N GLY A 278 10.11 -16.66 -18.39
CA GLY A 278 9.30 -16.79 -19.60
C GLY A 278 9.93 -16.08 -20.81
N TYR A 279 9.15 -15.20 -21.44
CA TYR A 279 9.54 -14.45 -22.63
C TYR A 279 10.30 -13.14 -22.34
N ASP A 280 10.61 -12.85 -21.07
CA ASP A 280 11.34 -11.63 -20.68
C ASP A 280 12.64 -11.41 -21.48
N PRO A 281 13.47 -12.44 -21.77
CA PRO A 281 14.69 -12.27 -22.55
C PRO A 281 14.45 -11.90 -24.01
N LEU A 282 13.24 -12.07 -24.52
CA LEU A 282 12.87 -11.73 -25.90
C LEU A 282 12.02 -10.45 -25.99
N PHE A 283 11.47 -9.97 -24.89
CA PHE A 283 10.53 -8.85 -24.89
C PHE A 283 11.25 -7.51 -24.73
N LEU A 284 11.37 -6.75 -25.82
CA LEU A 284 11.97 -5.42 -25.85
C LEU A 284 11.00 -4.36 -25.31
N VAL A 285 11.51 -3.53 -24.41
CA VAL A 285 10.72 -2.53 -23.68
C VAL A 285 10.87 -1.15 -24.30
N GLY A 286 9.76 -0.64 -24.85
CA GLY A 286 9.72 0.66 -25.52
C GLY A 286 10.78 0.77 -26.63
N ASN A 287 11.43 1.93 -26.72
CA ASN A 287 12.51 2.19 -27.69
C ASN A 287 13.91 2.10 -27.04
N THR A 288 14.03 1.46 -25.87
CA THR A 288 15.27 1.46 -25.08
C THR A 288 16.34 0.50 -25.62
N GLY A 289 15.94 -0.44 -26.49
CA GLY A 289 16.80 -1.52 -26.96
C GLY A 289 17.08 -2.61 -25.91
N LYS A 290 16.56 -2.45 -24.69
CA LYS A 290 16.67 -3.43 -23.61
C LYS A 290 15.48 -4.37 -23.60
N THR A 291 15.76 -5.62 -23.27
CA THR A 291 14.76 -6.64 -22.97
C THR A 291 14.26 -6.51 -21.53
N ALA A 292 13.09 -7.08 -21.23
CA ALA A 292 12.57 -7.10 -19.86
C ALA A 292 13.51 -7.84 -18.89
N ALA A 293 14.26 -8.84 -19.38
CA ALA A 293 15.27 -9.56 -18.60
C ALA A 293 16.55 -8.77 -18.33
N GLU A 294 16.77 -7.64 -19.00
CA GLU A 294 17.86 -6.71 -18.70
C GLU A 294 17.46 -5.63 -17.67
N LEU A 295 16.18 -5.55 -17.32
CA LEU A 295 15.70 -4.64 -16.28
C LEU A 295 15.95 -5.23 -14.90
N SER A 296 16.21 -4.34 -13.93
CA SER A 296 16.07 -4.71 -12.52
C SER A 296 14.62 -5.04 -12.20
N ALA A 297 14.39 -5.81 -11.14
CA ALA A 297 13.04 -6.13 -10.71
C ALA A 297 12.25 -4.88 -10.26
N GLU A 298 12.93 -3.84 -9.76
CA GLU A 298 12.33 -2.53 -9.48
C GLU A 298 11.83 -1.86 -10.77
N GLU A 299 12.70 -1.69 -11.77
CA GLU A 299 12.36 -1.06 -13.05
C GLU A 299 11.26 -1.83 -13.78
N LYS A 300 11.30 -3.17 -13.74
CA LYS A 300 10.25 -4.02 -14.32
C LYS A 300 8.91 -3.80 -13.62
N ASN A 301 8.90 -3.77 -12.29
CA ASN A 301 7.67 -3.62 -11.51
C ASN A 301 7.00 -2.26 -11.70
N GLU A 302 7.73 -1.22 -12.08
CA GLU A 302 7.18 0.12 -12.30
C GLU A 302 6.37 0.25 -13.61
N GLN A 303 6.72 -0.54 -14.63
CA GLN A 303 6.14 -0.40 -15.97
C GLN A 303 5.52 -1.67 -16.55
N SER A 304 5.75 -2.84 -15.95
CA SER A 304 5.20 -4.10 -16.43
C SER A 304 3.68 -4.14 -16.37
N HIS A 305 3.10 -5.06 -17.13
CA HIS A 305 1.68 -5.36 -17.15
C HIS A 305 1.16 -5.68 -15.73
N ARG A 306 1.89 -6.47 -14.93
CA ARG A 306 1.52 -6.73 -13.52
C ARG A 306 1.60 -5.50 -12.65
N GLY A 307 2.66 -4.70 -12.77
CA GLY A 307 2.79 -3.44 -12.04
C GLY A 307 1.62 -2.49 -12.32
N GLN A 308 1.28 -2.33 -13.59
CA GLN A 308 0.14 -1.51 -14.03
C GLN A 308 -1.20 -2.08 -13.57
N ALA A 309 -1.41 -3.40 -13.67
CA ALA A 309 -2.64 -4.04 -13.22
C ALA A 309 -2.82 -3.94 -11.69
N VAL A 310 -1.76 -4.12 -10.91
CA VAL A 310 -1.80 -3.91 -9.45
C VAL A 310 -2.11 -2.45 -9.13
N LYS A 311 -1.55 -1.48 -9.85
CA LYS A 311 -1.90 -0.07 -9.65
C LYS A 311 -3.39 0.18 -9.88
N LYS A 312 -3.93 -0.30 -11.01
CA LYS A 312 -5.37 -0.24 -11.31
C LYS A 312 -6.20 -0.93 -10.22
N LEU A 313 -5.75 -2.10 -9.76
CA LEU A 313 -6.41 -2.85 -8.71
C LEU A 313 -6.53 -2.00 -7.43
N MET A 314 -5.43 -1.38 -6.98
CA MET A 314 -5.43 -0.54 -5.78
C MET A 314 -6.35 0.68 -5.89
N GLU A 315 -6.57 1.21 -7.10
CA GLU A 315 -7.48 2.34 -7.32
C GLU A 315 -8.95 1.94 -7.14
N VAL A 316 -9.34 0.73 -7.57
CA VAL A 316 -10.74 0.28 -7.56
C VAL A 316 -11.09 -0.61 -6.36
N PHE A 317 -10.09 -1.18 -5.69
CA PHE A 317 -10.27 -2.13 -4.59
C PHE A 317 -11.06 -1.54 -3.41
N PRO A 318 -10.81 -0.32 -2.89
CA PRO A 318 -11.56 0.23 -1.76
C PRO A 318 -13.06 0.34 -2.06
N ALA A 319 -13.43 0.71 -3.29
CA ALA A 319 -14.82 0.79 -3.70
C ALA A 319 -15.48 -0.59 -3.78
N TRP A 320 -14.74 -1.60 -4.23
CA TRP A 320 -15.21 -2.99 -4.26
C TRP A 320 -15.38 -3.58 -2.85
N GLN A 321 -14.44 -3.31 -1.95
CA GLN A 321 -14.50 -3.79 -0.56
C GLN A 321 -15.68 -3.20 0.21
N ASN A 322 -16.04 -1.95 -0.06
CA ASN A 322 -17.12 -1.24 0.65
C ASN A 322 -18.52 -1.48 0.05
N LYS A 323 -18.64 -2.17 -1.09
CA LYS A 323 -19.95 -2.61 -1.59
C LYS A 323 -20.49 -3.73 -0.71
N GLN A 324 -21.58 -3.44 0.00
CA GLN A 324 -22.42 -4.41 0.71
C GLN A 324 -23.38 -5.09 -0.25
#